data_AF-A0A531KD39-F1
#
_entry.id   AF-A0A531KD39-F1
#
_cell.length_a   1.000
_cell.length_b   1.000
_cell.length_c   1.000
_cell.angle_alpha   90.00
_cell.angle_beta   90.00
_cell.angle_gamma   90.00
#
_symmetry.space_group_name_H-M   'P 1'
#
loop_
_entity.id
_entity.type
_entity.pdbx_description
1 polymer ?
#
loop_
_entity_poly.entity_id
_entity_poly.type
_entity_poly.pdbx_seq_one_letter_code
_entity_poly.pdbx_strand_id
1 'polypeptide(L)' 'MAFRTILAVTETNKGDDDLKLAADLCNEIGAHLAALVVAIAAPPPVGEYAAVVSGAWLEKRQA' A
#
# COMPACT_ATOMS: atom_id res chain seq x y z
N MET A 1 -22.97 -14.07 -11.97
CA MET A 1 -22.39 -12.85 -11.35
C MET A 1 -21.11 -12.52 -12.09
N ALA A 2 -21.03 -11.36 -12.74
CA ALA A 2 -19.93 -11.03 -13.66
C ALA A 2 -18.66 -10.54 -12.95
N PHE A 3 -18.77 -10.00 -11.72
CA PHE A 3 -17.62 -9.49 -10.96
C PHE A 3 -17.65 -10.05 -9.54
N ARG A 4 -16.57 -10.74 -9.16
CA ARG A 4 -16.39 -11.31 -7.82
C ARG A 4 -15.40 -10.52 -6.96
N THR A 5 -14.72 -9.56 -7.56
CA THR A 5 -13.59 -8.84 -6.94
C THR A 5 -13.63 -7.38 -7.35
N ILE A 6 -13.52 -6.49 -6.36
CA ILE A 6 -13.34 -5.04 -6.55
C ILE A 6 -11.91 -4.71 -6.09
N LEU A 7 -11.13 -4.04 -6.94
CA LEU A 7 -9.77 -3.57 -6.63
C LEU A 7 -9.75 -2.04 -6.72
N ALA A 8 -9.50 -1.37 -5.60
CA ALA A 8 -9.26 0.06 -5.53
C ALA A 8 -7.79 0.29 -5.15
N VAL A 9 -7.06 1.06 -5.96
CA VAL A 9 -5.69 1.49 -5.68
C VAL A 9 -5.76 2.95 -5.25
N THR A 10 -5.49 3.22 -3.98
CA THR A 10 -5.62 4.56 -3.40
C THR A 10 -4.28 5.07 -2.89
N GLU A 11 -4.12 6.39 -2.82
CA GLU A 11 -3.02 6.98 -2.04
C GLU A 11 -3.23 6.68 -0.54
N THR A 12 -2.15 6.53 0.22
CA THR A 12 -2.20 6.16 1.65
C THR A 12 -2.98 7.12 2.53
N ASN A 13 -3.22 8.36 2.08
CA ASN A 13 -3.86 9.41 2.88
C ASN A 13 -5.18 9.92 2.30
N LYS A 14 -5.75 9.22 1.30
CA LYS A 14 -7.00 9.60 0.63
C LYS A 14 -7.96 8.43 0.39
N GLY A 15 -7.75 7.30 1.07
CA GLY A 15 -8.47 6.05 0.79
C GLY A 15 -9.67 5.75 1.69
N ASP A 16 -9.96 6.54 2.72
CA ASP A 16 -10.97 6.20 3.73
C ASP A 16 -12.39 6.15 3.15
N ASP A 17 -12.79 7.17 2.39
CA ASP A 17 -14.10 7.21 1.72
C ASP A 17 -14.23 6.11 0.66
N ASP A 18 -13.13 5.83 -0.07
CA ASP A 18 -13.08 4.77 -1.08
C ASP A 18 -13.20 3.37 -0.45
N LEU A 19 -12.52 3.13 0.68
CA LEU A 19 -12.62 1.88 1.45
C LEU A 19 -14.02 1.67 2.00
N LYS A 20 -14.66 2.74 2.48
CA LYS A 20 -16.03 2.68 2.99
C LYS A 20 -17.01 2.35 1.87
N LEU A 21 -16.90 3.00 0.72
CA LEU A 21 -17.71 2.70 -0.47
C LEU A 21 -17.53 1.23 -0.92
N ALA A 22 -16.30 0.73 -0.94
CA ALA A 22 -16.01 -0.66 -1.30
C ALA A 22 -16.63 -1.66 -0.30
N ALA A 23 -16.58 -1.35 1.00
CA ALA A 23 -17.21 -2.16 2.04
C ALA A 23 -18.74 -2.22 1.89
N ASP A 24 -19.38 -1.08 1.64
CA ASP A 24 -20.83 -0.98 1.44
C ASP A 24 -21.28 -1.80 0.22
N LEU A 25 -20.57 -1.68 -0.91
CA LEU A 25 -20.82 -2.47 -2.11
C LEU A 25 -20.65 -3.97 -1.88
N CYS A 26 -19.60 -4.39 -1.17
CA CYS A 26 -19.40 -5.80 -0.82
C CYS A 26 -20.54 -6.32 0.06
N ASN A 27 -21.03 -5.52 1.02
CA ASN A 27 -22.15 -5.88 1.88
C ASN A 27 -23.46 -6.02 1.10
N GLU A 28 -23.75 -5.11 0.16
CA GLU A 28 -24.96 -5.14 -0.66
C GLU A 28 -25.08 -6.41 -1.53
N ILE A 29 -23.96 -6.92 -2.02
CA ILE A 29 -23.93 -8.07 -2.93
C ILE A 29 -23.51 -9.38 -2.27
N GLY A 30 -23.24 -9.37 -0.95
CA GLY A 30 -22.73 -10.53 -0.21
C GLY A 30 -21.34 -11.00 -0.67
N ALA A 31 -20.47 -10.07 -1.05
CA ALA A 31 -19.09 -10.33 -1.45
C ALA A 31 -18.10 -10.16 -0.30
N HIS A 32 -16.89 -10.69 -0.47
CA HIS A 32 -15.80 -10.50 0.47
C HIS A 32 -15.00 -9.24 0.12
N LEU A 33 -14.66 -8.46 1.14
CA LEU A 33 -13.73 -7.33 1.03
C LEU A 33 -12.30 -7.80 1.31
N ALA A 34 -11.36 -7.44 0.45
CA ALA A 34 -9.92 -7.65 0.64
C ALA A 34 -9.17 -6.34 0.40
N ALA A 35 -8.36 -5.90 1.37
CA ALA A 35 -7.54 -4.71 1.27
C ALA A 35 -6.04 -5.08 1.32
N LEU A 36 -5.24 -4.57 0.38
CA LEU A 36 -3.80 -4.79 0.30
C LEU A 36 -3.06 -3.46 0.45
N VAL A 37 -2.33 -3.30 1.55
CA VAL A 37 -1.48 -2.12 1.80
C VAL A 37 -0.04 -2.47 1.44
N VAL A 38 0.56 -1.70 0.52
CA VAL A 38 1.94 -1.91 0.07
C VAL A 38 2.78 -0.69 0.43
N ALA A 39 3.91 -0.91 1.08
CA ALA A 39 4.94 0.10 1.29
C ALA A 39 6.24 -0.35 0.62
N ILE A 40 6.85 0.51 -0.19
CA ILE A 40 8.15 0.25 -0.80
C ILE A 40 9.22 0.77 0.15
N ALA A 41 10.02 -0.14 0.72
CA ALA A 41 11.19 0.22 1.49
C ALA A 41 12.29 0.79 0.57
N ALA A 42 13.11 1.71 1.09
CA ALA A 42 14.30 2.12 0.37
C ALA A 42 15.21 0.90 0.13
N PRO A 43 15.82 0.76 -1.06
CA PRO A 43 16.67 -0.39 -1.35
C PRO A 43 17.79 -0.48 -0.31
N PRO A 44 18.13 -1.68 0.19
CA PRO A 44 19.32 -1.83 1.01
C PRO A 44 20.55 -1.40 0.20
N PRO A 45 21.57 -0.80 0.83
CA PRO A 45 22.82 -0.49 0.14
C PRO A 45 23.53 -1.80 -0.23
N VAL A 46 23.23 -2.34 -1.41
CA VAL A 46 23.84 -3.59 -1.92
C VAL A 46 24.57 -3.25 -3.22
N GLY A 47 25.90 -3.24 -3.14
CA GLY A 47 26.82 -3.02 -4.26
C GLY A 47 28.19 -2.57 -3.73
N GLU A 48 29.30 -2.85 -4.43
CA GLU A 48 30.66 -2.42 -4.02
C GLU A 48 30.83 -0.90 -3.84
N TYR A 49 29.84 -0.08 -4.23
CA TYR A 49 29.70 1.34 -3.90
C TYR A 49 29.04 1.61 -2.53
N ALA A 50 28.81 0.59 -1.70
CA ALA A 50 28.23 0.67 -0.36
C ALA A 50 29.13 1.35 0.70
N ALA A 51 30.27 1.93 0.31
CA ALA A 51 31.10 2.73 1.20
C ALA A 51 30.49 4.09 1.56
N VAL A 52 29.45 4.55 0.84
CA VAL A 52 28.72 5.76 1.20
C VAL A 52 27.26 5.40 1.43
N VAL A 53 26.94 5.04 2.67
CA VAL A 53 25.55 4.96 3.12
C VAL A 53 24.89 6.29 2.79
N SER A 54 23.91 6.28 1.89
CA SER A 54 23.15 7.48 1.55
C SER A 54 22.52 8.05 2.82
N GLY A 55 22.83 9.30 3.16
CA GLY A 55 22.31 9.97 4.37
C GLY A 55 20.78 9.92 4.44
N ALA A 56 20.12 10.05 3.28
CA ALA A 56 18.67 9.94 3.16
C ALA A 56 18.11 8.55 3.53
N TRP A 57 18.90 7.48 3.43
CA TRP A 57 18.50 6.14 3.89
C TRP A 57 18.59 6.01 5.42
N LEU A 58 19.63 6.59 6.05
CA LEU A 58 19.79 6.59 7.50
C LEU A 58 18.71 7.41 8.21
N GLU A 59 18.42 8.61 7.69
CA GLU A 59 17.41 9.50 8.27
C GLU A 59 16.02 8.85 8.31
N LYS A 60 15.65 8.07 7.28
CA LYS A 60 14.36 7.35 7.25
C LYS A 60 14.24 6.20 8.25
N ARG A 61 15.35 5.73 8.85
CA ARG A 61 15.35 4.62 9.83
C ARG A 61 15.40 5.09 11.29
N GLN A 62 15.81 6.31 11.55
CA GLN A 62 15.99 6.85 12.91
C GLN A 62 14.81 7.69 13.40
N ALA A 63 13.87 8.04 12.50
CA ALA A 63 12.55 8.58 12.83
C ALA A 63 11.57 7.45 13.13
#